data_AF-A0A5C3MPH9-F1
#
_entry.id   AF-A0A5C3MPH9-F1
#
_cell.length_a   1.000
_cell.length_b   1.000
_cell.length_c   1.000
_cell.angle_alpha   90.00
_cell.angle_beta   90.00
_cell.angle_gamma   90.00
#
_symmetry.space_group_name_H-M   'P 1'
#
loop_
_entity.id
_entity.type
_entity.pdbx_description
1 polymer ?
#
loop_
_entity_poly.entity_id
_entity_poly.type
_entity_poly.pdbx_seq_one_letter_code
_entity_poly.pdbx_strand_id
1 'polypeptide(L)'
;MQVSYRNGSAIPHLLTLNQFPRPEFSGLRDFLFPAVCLALVISLRPGAAIGLVTFTVYCAMTLRALALTTGEPHRDFSTGTALASNIATAIHLLYLSDPVHQFRHEKDTMDPAALPMLKRWYWVLCLLHSPRGIGWSYRVAHTPCSPQQKRWHFVFLRLGRAIALFLIIDVAQTYIHSNPSFTHPTPYNSPFTSQGYLLRCVNIVAWLTVSHGTLNMNYTALSAACVAIGLSEPQDWPDLFGSWRESYTVRRYWGRTWHQLMRRYTSSIGKYCAQSLGFEKGTKRSSYTQLYAGFIVSALVHMGGDCMVGRQYVGSTFPFFIMQAVVITVEDVVIGLGKRTCVRCPLVVGYVWVFVWFMLSRAWYIQWAVDAGLGKEQPFKFSVMQVLLNYSDNARAVMHKHVL
;
A
#
# COMPACT_ATOMS: atom_id res chain seq x y z
N MET A 1 13.62 26.50 -12.41
CA MET A 1 12.61 26.96 -11.43
C MET A 1 12.74 26.08 -10.19
N GLN A 2 13.63 26.44 -9.27
CA GLN A 2 13.80 25.76 -7.99
C GLN A 2 12.60 26.11 -7.12
N VAL A 3 11.68 25.16 -6.92
CA VAL A 3 10.69 25.28 -5.85
C VAL A 3 11.46 25.01 -4.56
N SER A 4 11.97 26.08 -3.97
CA SER A 4 12.39 26.10 -2.57
C SER A 4 11.15 25.76 -1.76
N TYR A 5 11.10 24.54 -1.21
CA TYR A 5 10.26 24.29 -0.06
C TYR A 5 10.80 25.19 1.04
N ARG A 6 10.17 26.36 1.21
CA ARG A 6 10.31 27.13 2.44
C ARG A 6 10.05 26.14 3.56
N ASN A 7 11.09 25.89 4.35
CA ASN A 7 10.96 25.46 5.73
C ASN A 7 9.90 26.37 6.34
N GLY A 8 8.67 25.87 6.44
CA GLY A 8 7.73 26.40 7.39
C GLY A 8 8.46 26.32 8.71
N SER A 9 8.80 27.49 9.26
CA SER A 9 9.26 27.66 10.62
C SER A 9 8.49 26.68 11.50
N ALA A 10 9.16 25.61 11.92
CA ALA A 10 8.64 24.74 12.95
C ALA A 10 8.33 25.66 14.12
N ILE A 11 7.03 25.87 14.40
CA ILE A 11 6.62 26.62 15.57
C ILE A 11 7.28 25.86 16.75
N PRO A 12 8.18 26.48 17.53
CA PRO A 12 8.94 25.79 18.57
C PRO A 12 8.04 25.04 19.58
N HIS A 13 6.78 25.45 19.70
CA HIS A 13 5.77 24.83 20.56
C HIS A 13 5.20 23.47 20.08
N LEU A 14 5.47 23.02 18.84
CA LEU A 14 5.04 21.69 18.37
C LEU A 14 6.10 20.60 18.63
N LEU A 15 7.36 20.98 18.80
CA LEU A 15 8.45 20.06 19.16
C LEU A 15 8.39 19.62 20.64
N THR A 16 7.70 20.38 21.49
CA THR A 16 7.56 20.07 22.93
C THR A 16 6.45 19.07 23.25
N LEU A 17 5.55 18.75 22.31
CA LEU A 17 4.49 17.74 22.52
C LEU A 17 4.95 16.29 22.33
N ASN A 18 6.18 16.07 21.87
CA ASN A 18 6.77 14.73 21.67
C ASN A 18 7.48 14.17 22.92
N GLN A 19 7.36 14.83 24.09
CA GLN A 19 8.05 14.41 25.30
C GLN A 19 7.32 13.33 26.13
N PHE A 20 6.07 13.00 25.78
CA PHE A 20 5.35 11.91 26.44
C PHE A 20 5.39 10.63 25.59
N PRO A 21 5.72 9.47 26.17
CA PRO A 21 5.68 8.21 25.45
C PRO A 21 4.27 7.97 24.92
N ARG A 22 4.16 7.75 23.60
CA ARG A 22 2.88 7.44 22.97
C ARG A 22 2.41 6.07 23.47
N PRO A 23 1.11 5.91 23.78
CA PRO A 23 0.59 4.63 24.25
C PRO A 23 0.74 3.53 23.19
N GLU A 24 0.96 2.30 23.66
CA GLU A 24 1.21 1.15 22.81
C GLU A 24 -0.04 0.70 22.04
N PHE A 25 0.19 0.38 20.77
CA PHE A 25 -0.78 -0.21 19.87
C PHE A 25 -0.88 -1.72 20.07
N SER A 26 -2.11 -2.21 20.24
CA SER A 26 -2.41 -3.64 20.29
C SER A 26 -3.21 -4.04 19.06
N GLY A 27 -2.66 -4.95 18.25
CA GLY A 27 -3.35 -5.44 17.05
C GLY A 27 -4.71 -6.10 17.35
N LEU A 28 -4.88 -6.74 18.51
CA LEU A 28 -6.17 -7.33 18.89
C LEU A 28 -7.20 -6.25 19.25
N ARG A 29 -6.82 -5.30 20.12
CA ARG A 29 -7.72 -4.27 20.65
C ARG A 29 -8.02 -3.18 19.62
N ASP A 30 -6.99 -2.71 18.93
CA ASP A 30 -7.05 -1.46 18.15
C ASP A 30 -7.25 -1.71 16.65
N PHE A 31 -7.10 -2.96 16.19
CA PHE A 31 -7.27 -3.33 14.78
C PHE A 31 -8.34 -4.41 14.56
N LEU A 32 -8.16 -5.59 15.18
CA LEU A 32 -9.05 -6.73 14.95
C LEU A 32 -10.44 -6.49 15.55
N PHE A 33 -10.53 -6.04 16.80
CA PHE A 33 -11.80 -5.81 17.46
C PHE A 33 -12.71 -4.81 16.71
N PRO A 34 -12.25 -3.62 16.29
CA PRO A 34 -13.05 -2.73 15.44
C PRO A 34 -13.54 -3.39 14.15
N ALA A 35 -12.69 -4.17 13.46
CA ALA A 35 -13.06 -4.86 12.22
C ALA A 35 -14.17 -5.92 12.46
N VAL A 36 -14.08 -6.65 13.58
CA VAL A 36 -15.08 -7.62 14.02
C VAL A 36 -16.41 -6.95 14.35
N CYS A 37 -16.38 -5.80 15.03
CA CYS A 37 -17.56 -4.98 15.28
C CYS A 37 -18.17 -4.43 13.98
N LEU A 38 -17.36 -3.95 13.03
CA LEU A 38 -17.84 -3.47 11.73
C LEU A 38 -18.57 -4.58 10.97
N ALA A 39 -18.03 -5.81 10.98
CA ALA A 39 -18.69 -6.95 10.37
C ALA A 39 -20.06 -7.22 11.00
N LEU A 40 -20.15 -7.09 12.33
CA LEU A 40 -21.41 -7.28 13.06
C LEU A 40 -22.44 -6.23 12.66
N VAL A 41 -22.05 -4.95 12.63
CA VAL A 41 -22.92 -3.85 12.19
C VAL A 41 -23.46 -4.08 10.79
N ILE A 42 -22.61 -4.45 9.83
CA ILE A 42 -23.02 -4.75 8.45
C ILE A 42 -24.00 -5.95 8.41
N SER A 43 -23.76 -6.99 9.21
CA SER A 43 -24.64 -8.18 9.25
C SER A 43 -26.01 -7.92 9.85
N LEU A 44 -26.09 -7.02 10.85
CA LEU A 44 -27.31 -6.61 11.54
C LEU A 44 -28.20 -5.69 10.69
N ARG A 45 -27.60 -4.96 9.74
CA ARG A 45 -28.30 -4.01 8.85
C ARG A 45 -29.18 -3.02 9.65
N PRO A 46 -28.60 -2.28 10.61
CA PRO A 46 -29.36 -1.35 11.42
C PRO A 46 -30.00 -0.24 10.56
N GLY A 47 -31.09 0.34 11.05
CA GLY A 47 -31.67 1.54 10.44
C GLY A 47 -30.69 2.72 10.43
N ALA A 48 -30.94 3.73 9.58
CA ALA A 48 -29.98 4.81 9.28
C ALA A 48 -29.41 5.52 10.52
N ALA A 49 -30.22 5.80 11.54
CA ALA A 49 -29.77 6.46 12.77
C ALA A 49 -28.75 5.61 13.54
N ILE A 50 -29.06 4.32 13.75
CA ILE A 50 -28.17 3.38 14.44
C ILE A 50 -26.91 3.12 13.60
N GLY A 51 -27.05 3.03 12.27
CA GLY A 51 -25.94 2.93 11.34
C GLY A 51 -24.97 4.11 11.45
N LEU A 52 -25.50 5.34 11.52
CA LEU A 52 -24.68 6.55 11.68
C LEU A 52 -23.95 6.58 13.02
N VAL A 53 -24.64 6.23 14.12
CA VAL A 53 -24.02 6.17 15.45
C VAL A 53 -22.90 5.13 15.50
N THR A 54 -23.17 3.90 15.03
CA THR A 54 -22.17 2.81 15.02
C THR A 54 -20.98 3.13 14.12
N PHE A 55 -21.20 3.75 12.96
CA PHE A 55 -20.13 4.24 12.10
C PHE A 55 -19.29 5.34 12.77
N THR A 56 -19.94 6.28 13.48
CA THR A 56 -19.25 7.36 14.19
C THR A 56 -18.35 6.81 15.29
N VAL A 57 -18.86 5.86 16.09
CA VAL A 57 -18.08 5.16 17.11
C VAL A 57 -16.92 4.42 16.48
N TYR A 58 -17.16 3.70 15.38
CA TYR A 58 -16.12 2.98 14.64
C TYR A 58 -15.00 3.91 14.13
N CYS A 59 -15.36 5.06 13.55
CA CYS A 59 -14.41 6.08 13.13
C CYS A 59 -13.64 6.66 14.32
N ALA A 60 -14.31 6.98 15.43
CA ALA A 60 -13.65 7.50 16.62
C ALA A 60 -12.63 6.51 17.19
N MET A 61 -12.96 5.22 17.26
CA MET A 61 -12.04 4.16 17.69
C MET A 61 -10.83 4.06 16.75
N THR A 62 -11.07 4.07 15.44
CA THR A 62 -10.01 3.92 14.43
C THR A 62 -9.10 5.15 14.38
N LEU A 63 -9.66 6.36 14.48
CA LEU A 63 -8.89 7.60 14.55
C LEU A 63 -8.10 7.71 15.85
N ARG A 64 -8.65 7.24 16.98
CA ARG A 64 -7.91 7.14 18.24
C ARG A 64 -6.73 6.18 18.11
N ALA A 65 -6.90 5.05 17.41
CA ALA A 65 -5.82 4.09 17.17
C ALA A 65 -4.64 4.70 16.40
N LEU A 66 -4.86 5.71 15.55
CA LEU A 66 -3.79 6.43 14.85
C LEU A 66 -2.89 7.26 15.79
N ALA A 67 -3.34 7.55 17.02
CA ALA A 67 -2.52 8.23 18.02
C ALA A 67 -1.61 7.27 18.81
N LEU A 68 -1.76 5.96 18.62
CA LEU A 68 -0.95 4.92 19.25
C LEU A 68 0.35 4.67 18.46
N THR A 69 1.28 3.90 19.03
CA THR A 69 2.51 3.48 18.35
C THR A 69 2.79 2.00 18.54
N THR A 70 3.36 1.39 17.50
CA THR A 70 3.94 0.04 17.53
C THR A 70 5.39 0.04 18.02
N GLY A 71 5.97 1.22 18.27
CA GLY A 71 7.37 1.41 18.62
C GLY A 71 8.30 1.54 17.40
N GLU A 72 7.84 1.17 16.20
CA GLU A 72 8.65 1.18 14.98
C GLU A 72 7.99 2.05 13.89
N PRO A 73 8.62 3.15 13.41
CA PRO A 73 8.00 4.06 12.44
C PRO A 73 7.51 3.41 11.15
N HIS A 74 8.25 2.41 10.62
CA HIS A 74 7.84 1.69 9.42
C HIS A 74 6.54 0.88 9.64
N ARG A 75 6.39 0.26 10.82
CA ARG A 75 5.17 -0.47 11.21
C ARG A 75 4.04 0.48 11.53
N ASP A 76 4.32 1.63 12.14
CA ASP A 76 3.35 2.70 12.37
C ASP A 76 2.76 3.18 11.04
N PHE A 77 3.59 3.46 10.04
CA PHE A 77 3.12 3.88 8.71
C PHE A 77 2.18 2.84 8.08
N SER A 78 2.60 1.57 8.10
CA SER A 78 1.82 0.48 7.51
C SER A 78 0.49 0.26 8.26
N THR A 79 0.53 0.32 9.60
CA THR A 79 -0.63 0.11 10.48
C THR A 79 -1.62 1.27 10.34
N GLY A 80 -1.15 2.52 10.35
CA GLY A 80 -1.98 3.69 10.16
C GLY A 80 -2.66 3.72 8.78
N THR A 81 -1.93 3.30 7.74
CA THR A 81 -2.48 3.13 6.38
C THR A 81 -3.58 2.06 6.35
N ALA A 82 -3.40 0.94 7.06
CA ALA A 82 -4.41 -0.11 7.15
C ALA A 82 -5.65 0.35 7.94
N LEU A 83 -5.48 1.06 9.05
CA LEU A 83 -6.58 1.63 9.84
C LEU A 83 -7.43 2.61 8.99
N ALA A 84 -6.78 3.53 8.28
CA ALA A 84 -7.50 4.46 7.38
C ALA A 84 -8.14 3.73 6.19
N SER A 85 -7.52 2.67 5.66
CA SER A 85 -8.15 1.79 4.65
C SER A 85 -9.43 1.14 5.17
N ASN A 86 -9.48 0.78 6.45
CA ASN A 86 -10.67 0.20 7.05
C ASN A 86 -11.80 1.23 7.16
N ILE A 87 -11.51 2.51 7.44
CA ILE A 87 -12.50 3.60 7.37
C ILE A 87 -13.06 3.73 5.94
N ALA A 88 -12.20 3.78 4.92
CA ALA A 88 -12.64 3.85 3.53
C ALA A 88 -13.49 2.62 3.11
N THR A 89 -13.14 1.45 3.64
CA THR A 89 -13.91 0.21 3.44
C THR A 89 -15.27 0.26 4.15
N ALA A 90 -15.32 0.78 5.38
CA ALA A 90 -16.57 0.98 6.11
C ALA A 90 -17.51 1.94 5.37
N ILE A 91 -16.99 3.06 4.84
CA ILE A 91 -17.76 3.99 4.01
C ILE A 91 -18.37 3.25 2.80
N HIS A 92 -17.55 2.48 2.09
CA HIS A 92 -18.01 1.72 0.93
C HIS A 92 -19.12 0.71 1.28
N LEU A 93 -18.93 -0.07 2.36
CA LEU A 93 -19.83 -1.18 2.71
C LEU A 93 -21.09 -0.76 3.47
N LEU A 94 -21.08 0.39 4.16
CA LEU A 94 -22.23 0.89 4.91
C LEU A 94 -23.09 1.87 4.10
N TYR A 95 -22.48 2.68 3.22
CA TYR A 95 -23.18 3.79 2.56
C TYR A 95 -23.21 3.71 1.03
N LEU A 96 -22.21 3.10 0.39
CA LEU A 96 -22.10 3.09 -1.08
C LEU A 96 -22.50 1.76 -1.72
N SER A 97 -22.76 0.73 -0.91
CA SER A 97 -23.20 -0.58 -1.37
C SER A 97 -24.12 -1.22 -0.33
N ASP A 98 -24.96 -2.15 -0.78
CA ASP A 98 -25.64 -3.10 0.10
C ASP A 98 -24.97 -4.46 -0.08
N PRO A 99 -23.94 -4.80 0.73
CA PRO A 99 -23.13 -5.98 0.47
C PRO A 99 -23.95 -7.28 0.56
N VAL A 100 -24.92 -7.35 1.46
CA VAL A 100 -25.74 -8.56 1.67
C VAL A 100 -26.61 -8.85 0.45
N HIS A 101 -27.07 -7.82 -0.28
CA HIS A 101 -27.88 -8.00 -1.49
C HIS A 101 -27.09 -8.00 -2.79
N GLN A 102 -25.99 -7.24 -2.88
CA GLN A 102 -25.26 -7.04 -4.13
C GLN A 102 -24.11 -8.01 -4.33
N PHE A 103 -23.55 -8.56 -3.24
CA PHE A 103 -22.37 -9.41 -3.32
C PHE A 103 -22.73 -10.88 -3.11
N ARG A 104 -22.07 -11.75 -3.88
CA ARG A 104 -22.19 -13.20 -3.78
C ARG A 104 -20.80 -13.79 -3.84
N HIS A 105 -20.55 -14.77 -2.99
CA HIS A 105 -19.39 -15.65 -3.10
C HIS A 105 -19.74 -16.83 -4.01
N GLU A 106 -18.77 -17.35 -4.77
CA GLU A 106 -18.97 -18.48 -5.70
C GLU A 106 -19.45 -19.75 -4.99
N LYS A 107 -19.16 -19.87 -3.68
CA LYS A 107 -19.61 -20.99 -2.83
C LYS A 107 -20.97 -20.74 -2.15
N ASP A 108 -21.63 -19.61 -2.39
CA ASP A 108 -22.94 -19.33 -1.80
C ASP A 108 -24.03 -20.17 -2.47
N THR A 109 -24.73 -21.00 -1.69
CA THR A 109 -25.89 -21.78 -2.15
C THR A 109 -27.23 -21.12 -1.83
N MET A 110 -27.21 -20.06 -1.02
CA MET A 110 -28.38 -19.35 -0.53
C MET A 110 -28.11 -17.85 -0.51
N ASP A 111 -29.16 -17.04 -0.53
CA ASP A 111 -29.03 -15.60 -0.34
C ASP A 111 -28.40 -15.29 1.04
N PRO A 112 -27.33 -14.47 1.12
CA PRO A 112 -26.75 -14.02 2.39
C PRO A 112 -27.78 -13.38 3.35
N ALA A 113 -28.84 -12.76 2.83
CA ALA A 113 -29.94 -12.22 3.62
C ALA A 113 -30.80 -13.30 4.31
N ALA A 114 -30.80 -14.54 3.79
CA ALA A 114 -31.49 -15.67 4.40
C ALA A 114 -30.61 -16.45 5.40
N LEU A 115 -29.30 -16.16 5.47
CA LEU A 115 -28.41 -16.82 6.42
C LEU A 115 -28.77 -16.48 7.87
N PRO A 116 -28.65 -17.44 8.81
CA PRO A 116 -28.67 -17.17 10.25
C PRO A 116 -27.61 -16.14 10.64
N MET A 117 -27.87 -15.36 11.69
CA MET A 117 -27.05 -14.20 12.07
C MET A 117 -25.55 -14.51 12.17
N LEU A 118 -25.18 -15.59 12.87
CA LEU A 118 -23.76 -15.97 13.04
C LEU A 118 -23.09 -16.34 11.71
N LYS A 119 -23.81 -17.04 10.82
CA LYS A 119 -23.29 -17.41 9.49
C LYS A 119 -23.15 -16.17 8.60
N ARG A 120 -24.13 -15.25 8.65
CA ARG A 120 -24.05 -13.98 7.93
C ARG A 120 -22.91 -13.11 8.43
N TRP A 121 -22.69 -13.07 9.75
CA TRP A 121 -21.59 -12.32 10.34
C TRP A 121 -20.23 -12.88 9.91
N TYR A 122 -20.05 -14.20 9.93
CA TYR A 122 -18.86 -14.85 9.38
C TYR A 122 -18.67 -14.55 7.88
N TRP A 123 -19.75 -14.61 7.10
CA TRP A 123 -19.72 -14.26 5.67
C TRP A 123 -19.25 -12.82 5.45
N VAL A 124 -19.70 -11.86 6.27
CA VAL A 124 -19.23 -10.47 6.23
C VAL A 124 -17.77 -10.34 6.68
N LEU A 125 -17.30 -11.14 7.65
CA LEU A 125 -15.88 -11.18 8.00
C LEU A 125 -15.03 -11.62 6.81
N CYS A 126 -15.47 -12.62 6.04
CA CYS A 126 -14.81 -13.04 4.80
C CYS A 126 -14.81 -11.91 3.75
N LEU A 127 -15.93 -11.17 3.63
CA LEU A 127 -16.05 -10.02 2.71
C LEU A 127 -15.06 -8.89 3.04
N LEU A 128 -14.87 -8.58 4.32
CA LEU A 128 -13.92 -7.55 4.78
C LEU A 128 -12.48 -7.93 4.43
N HIS A 129 -12.12 -9.20 4.58
CA HIS A 129 -10.78 -9.73 4.29
C HIS A 129 -10.59 -10.14 2.82
N SER A 130 -11.57 -9.85 1.95
CA SER A 130 -11.50 -10.11 0.50
C SER A 130 -11.52 -8.81 -0.31
N PRO A 131 -10.53 -7.90 -0.15
CA PRO A 131 -10.56 -6.56 -0.76
C PRO A 131 -10.48 -6.57 -2.29
N ARG A 132 -9.90 -7.63 -2.88
CA ARG A 132 -9.84 -7.83 -4.34
C ARG A 132 -11.01 -8.63 -4.90
N GLY A 133 -11.85 -9.21 -4.05
CA GLY A 133 -13.01 -10.02 -4.44
C GLY A 133 -12.66 -11.29 -5.21
N ILE A 134 -11.58 -12.00 -4.84
CA ILE A 134 -11.25 -13.29 -5.45
C ILE A 134 -12.27 -14.33 -4.97
N GLY A 135 -13.00 -14.99 -5.88
CA GLY A 135 -14.12 -15.86 -5.53
C GLY A 135 -15.45 -15.12 -5.27
N TRP A 136 -15.49 -13.80 -5.53
CA TRP A 136 -16.67 -12.97 -5.30
C TRP A 136 -17.16 -12.29 -6.58
N SER A 137 -18.46 -12.01 -6.64
CA SER A 137 -19.12 -11.32 -7.77
C SER A 137 -18.58 -9.91 -8.05
N TYR A 138 -17.90 -9.29 -7.08
CA TYR A 138 -17.33 -7.95 -7.19
C TYR A 138 -15.81 -7.94 -7.49
N ARG A 139 -15.24 -9.05 -8.00
CA ARG A 139 -13.80 -9.15 -8.33
C ARG A 139 -13.31 -7.90 -9.07
N VAL A 140 -12.29 -7.24 -8.51
CA VAL A 140 -11.80 -5.99 -9.08
C VAL A 140 -11.07 -6.25 -10.39
N ALA A 141 -11.15 -5.30 -11.32
CA ALA A 141 -10.50 -5.41 -12.62
C ALA A 141 -8.97 -5.56 -12.50
N HIS A 142 -8.37 -6.23 -13.48
CA HIS A 142 -6.91 -6.38 -13.62
C HIS A 142 -6.21 -7.12 -12.45
N THR A 143 -6.92 -7.98 -11.73
CA THR A 143 -6.27 -8.97 -10.85
C THR A 143 -5.57 -10.04 -11.71
N PRO A 144 -4.39 -10.54 -11.30
CA PRO A 144 -3.76 -11.69 -11.95
C PRO A 144 -4.66 -12.92 -11.99
N CYS A 145 -4.33 -13.84 -12.91
CA CYS A 145 -5.02 -15.12 -13.03
C CYS A 145 -4.88 -15.95 -11.76
N SER A 146 -5.93 -16.73 -11.46
CA SER A 146 -5.92 -17.66 -10.34
C SER A 146 -4.96 -18.83 -10.61
N PRO A 147 -4.11 -19.20 -9.63
CA PRO A 147 -3.22 -20.36 -9.73
C PRO A 147 -4.04 -21.66 -9.86
N GLN A 148 -3.62 -22.57 -10.76
CA GLN A 148 -4.27 -23.88 -10.99
C GLN A 148 -3.41 -25.06 -10.52
N GLN A 149 -2.31 -24.78 -9.82
CA GLN A 149 -1.39 -25.79 -9.31
C GLN A 149 -2.06 -26.65 -8.23
N LYS A 150 -1.61 -27.92 -8.11
CA LYS A 150 -1.97 -28.79 -6.97
C LYS A 150 -1.49 -28.17 -5.65
N ARG A 151 -2.21 -28.45 -4.55
CA ARG A 151 -1.98 -27.89 -3.19
C ARG A 151 -0.51 -27.81 -2.78
N TRP A 152 0.18 -28.95 -2.70
CA TRP A 152 1.58 -28.97 -2.22
C TRP A 152 2.57 -28.36 -3.20
N HIS A 153 2.33 -28.51 -4.50
CA HIS A 153 3.15 -27.84 -5.52
C HIS A 153 3.05 -26.31 -5.39
N PHE A 154 1.83 -25.79 -5.19
CA PHE A 154 1.61 -24.38 -4.88
C PHE A 154 2.35 -23.93 -3.62
N VAL A 155 2.23 -24.69 -2.52
CA VAL A 155 2.88 -24.36 -1.24
C VAL A 155 4.40 -24.25 -1.39
N PHE A 156 5.06 -25.25 -1.99
CA PHE A 156 6.52 -25.21 -2.18
C PHE A 156 6.96 -24.06 -3.10
N LEU A 157 6.23 -23.80 -4.18
CA LEU A 157 6.52 -22.65 -5.05
C LEU A 157 6.38 -21.31 -4.31
N ARG A 158 5.34 -21.15 -3.49
CA ARG A 158 5.12 -19.94 -2.69
C ARG A 158 6.20 -19.78 -1.62
N LEU A 159 6.58 -20.85 -0.91
CA LEU A 159 7.66 -20.79 0.07
C LEU A 159 9.00 -20.42 -0.60
N GLY A 160 9.35 -21.05 -1.72
CA GLY A 160 10.55 -20.69 -2.49
C GLY A 160 10.55 -19.23 -2.93
N ARG A 161 9.41 -18.71 -3.40
CA ARG A 161 9.25 -17.29 -3.75
C ARG A 161 9.36 -16.37 -2.54
N ALA A 162 8.81 -16.75 -1.38
CA ALA A 162 8.92 -15.98 -0.16
C ALA A 162 10.38 -15.89 0.32
N ILE A 163 11.13 -16.99 0.24
CA ILE A 163 12.57 -17.01 0.53
C ILE A 163 13.34 -16.13 -0.45
N ALA A 164 13.06 -16.23 -1.76
CA ALA A 164 13.71 -15.38 -2.76
C ALA A 164 13.42 -13.88 -2.52
N LEU A 165 12.18 -13.53 -2.18
CA LEU A 165 11.80 -12.16 -1.82
C LEU A 165 12.51 -11.70 -0.54
N PHE A 166 12.58 -12.55 0.49
CA PHE A 166 13.34 -12.28 1.72
C PHE A 166 14.79 -11.92 1.40
N LEU A 167 15.49 -12.71 0.58
CA LEU A 167 16.88 -12.44 0.21
C LEU A 167 17.04 -11.13 -0.57
N ILE A 168 16.11 -10.81 -1.48
CA ILE A 168 16.13 -9.55 -2.22
C ILE A 168 15.92 -8.35 -1.28
N ILE A 169 14.97 -8.46 -0.34
CA ILE A 169 14.74 -7.43 0.68
C ILE A 169 15.96 -7.31 1.57
N ASP A 170 16.60 -8.42 1.93
CA ASP A 170 17.78 -8.47 2.78
C ASP A 170 18.98 -7.72 2.17
N VAL A 171 19.19 -7.88 0.86
CA VAL A 171 20.19 -7.10 0.12
C VAL A 171 19.83 -5.62 0.12
N ALA A 172 18.58 -5.27 -0.18
CA ALA A 172 18.14 -3.88 -0.25
C ALA A 172 18.20 -3.16 1.12
N GLN A 173 17.77 -3.83 2.20
CA GLN A 173 17.86 -3.29 3.55
C GLN A 173 19.33 -3.13 3.96
N THR A 174 20.18 -4.10 3.66
CA THR A 174 21.61 -4.02 4.01
C THR A 174 22.24 -2.81 3.34
N TYR A 175 21.96 -2.62 2.04
CA TYR A 175 22.40 -1.43 1.30
C TYR A 175 21.92 -0.11 1.93
N ILE A 176 20.64 -0.03 2.31
CA ILE A 176 20.06 1.16 2.96
C ILE A 176 20.78 1.45 4.28
N HIS A 177 21.00 0.44 5.13
CA HIS A 177 21.65 0.60 6.43
C HIS A 177 23.14 0.93 6.33
N SER A 178 23.81 0.43 5.29
CA SER A 178 25.20 0.77 5.00
C SER A 178 25.38 2.16 4.40
N ASN A 179 24.30 2.85 4.01
CA ASN A 179 24.35 4.19 3.42
C ASN A 179 24.01 5.26 4.49
N PRO A 180 24.98 6.07 4.94
CA PRO A 180 24.78 7.06 6.00
C PRO A 180 23.71 8.11 5.70
N SER A 181 23.38 8.36 4.43
CA SER A 181 22.31 9.29 4.07
C SER A 181 20.91 8.80 4.47
N PHE A 182 20.71 7.49 4.71
CA PHE A 182 19.45 6.97 5.25
C PHE A 182 19.42 6.95 6.79
N THR A 183 20.55 6.67 7.43
CA THR A 183 20.63 6.54 8.90
C THR A 183 20.84 7.89 9.60
N HIS A 184 21.53 8.82 8.95
CA HIS A 184 21.80 10.17 9.45
C HIS A 184 21.44 11.23 8.41
N PRO A 185 20.14 11.34 8.04
CA PRO A 185 19.71 12.34 7.08
C PRO A 185 19.89 13.75 7.65
N THR A 186 20.36 14.67 6.82
CA THR A 186 20.40 16.11 7.13
C THR A 186 19.87 16.88 5.91
N PRO A 187 19.53 18.19 6.03
CA PRO A 187 19.13 18.99 4.88
C PRO A 187 20.14 18.98 3.71
N TYR A 188 21.42 18.72 4.01
CA TYR A 188 22.50 18.62 3.02
C TYR A 188 22.88 17.16 2.67
N ASN A 189 22.39 16.18 3.44
CA ASN A 189 22.70 14.76 3.29
C ASN A 189 21.41 13.94 3.09
N SER A 190 20.81 14.09 1.91
CA SER A 190 19.64 13.30 1.50
C SER A 190 20.08 12.14 0.59
N PRO A 191 19.56 10.93 0.80
CA PRO A 191 19.83 9.80 -0.10
C PRO A 191 19.20 10.02 -1.48
N PHE A 192 18.21 10.90 -1.58
CA PHE A 192 17.52 11.15 -2.84
C PHE A 192 18.08 12.35 -3.59
N THR A 193 18.68 13.35 -2.93
CA THR A 193 19.13 14.55 -3.64
C THR A 193 20.63 14.81 -3.58
N SER A 194 21.36 14.29 -2.58
CA SER A 194 22.76 14.67 -2.34
C SER A 194 23.81 13.78 -3.00
N GLN A 195 23.46 12.56 -3.45
CA GLN A 195 24.42 11.57 -3.96
C GLN A 195 24.53 11.53 -5.51
N GLY A 196 23.96 12.52 -6.21
CA GLY A 196 23.87 12.53 -7.67
C GLY A 196 22.76 11.63 -8.23
N TYR A 197 22.52 11.73 -9.55
CA TYR A 197 21.34 11.11 -10.17
C TYR A 197 21.40 9.57 -10.21
N LEU A 198 22.58 8.98 -10.46
CA LEU A 198 22.72 7.54 -10.52
C LEU A 198 22.45 6.89 -9.15
N LEU A 199 23.12 7.35 -8.09
CA LEU A 199 22.88 6.85 -6.74
C LEU A 199 21.48 7.16 -6.23
N ARG A 200 20.88 8.30 -6.59
CA ARG A 200 19.45 8.55 -6.35
C ARG A 200 18.59 7.41 -6.88
N CYS A 201 18.82 6.97 -8.11
CA CYS A 201 18.05 5.87 -8.70
C CYS A 201 18.26 4.57 -7.92
N VAL A 202 19.50 4.24 -7.56
CA VAL A 202 19.82 3.04 -6.75
C VAL A 202 19.12 3.11 -5.39
N ASN A 203 19.22 4.24 -4.69
CA ASN A 203 18.59 4.49 -3.40
C ASN A 203 17.06 4.34 -3.46
N ILE A 204 16.41 4.90 -4.48
CA ILE A 204 14.96 4.77 -4.67
C ILE A 204 14.60 3.32 -4.99
N VAL A 205 15.35 2.62 -5.84
CA VAL A 205 15.10 1.22 -6.16
C VAL A 205 15.24 0.34 -4.92
N ALA A 206 16.28 0.53 -4.09
CA ALA A 206 16.44 -0.20 -2.83
C ALA A 206 15.27 0.07 -1.88
N TRP A 207 14.88 1.34 -1.71
CA TRP A 207 13.74 1.73 -0.87
C TRP A 207 12.43 1.07 -1.33
N LEU A 208 12.14 1.13 -2.63
CA LEU A 208 10.95 0.52 -3.20
C LEU A 208 10.97 -1.01 -3.09
N THR A 209 12.15 -1.61 -3.20
CA THR A 209 12.35 -3.06 -3.05
C THR A 209 11.94 -3.53 -1.67
N VAL A 210 12.27 -2.78 -0.61
CA VAL A 210 11.83 -3.11 0.75
C VAL A 210 10.31 -3.05 0.87
N SER A 211 9.66 -1.95 0.45
CA SER A 211 8.20 -1.81 0.59
C SER A 211 7.42 -2.81 -0.28
N HIS A 212 7.79 -2.93 -1.56
CA HIS A 212 7.15 -3.87 -2.50
C HIS A 212 7.43 -5.33 -2.10
N GLY A 213 8.68 -5.64 -1.78
CA GLY A 213 9.15 -6.96 -1.40
C GLY A 213 8.44 -7.47 -0.16
N THR A 214 8.41 -6.68 0.92
CA THR A 214 7.77 -7.07 2.18
C THR A 214 6.27 -7.36 1.99
N LEU A 215 5.55 -6.50 1.27
CA LEU A 215 4.14 -6.74 0.99
C LEU A 215 3.91 -8.03 0.20
N ASN A 216 4.73 -8.27 -0.83
CA ASN A 216 4.62 -9.48 -1.66
C ASN A 216 5.01 -10.74 -0.90
N MET A 217 6.06 -10.66 -0.07
CA MET A 217 6.56 -11.76 0.73
C MET A 217 5.52 -12.18 1.76
N ASN A 218 4.95 -11.21 2.50
CA ASN A 218 3.90 -11.47 3.48
C ASN A 218 2.67 -12.11 2.84
N TYR A 219 2.22 -11.59 1.69
CA TYR A 219 1.10 -12.18 0.94
C TYR A 219 1.41 -13.62 0.49
N THR A 220 2.61 -13.84 -0.04
CA THR A 220 3.07 -15.15 -0.52
C THR A 220 3.18 -16.16 0.62
N ALA A 221 3.79 -15.78 1.74
CA ALA A 221 3.92 -16.61 2.93
C ALA A 221 2.55 -16.94 3.55
N LEU A 222 1.66 -15.95 3.67
CA LEU A 222 0.29 -16.16 4.15
C LEU A 222 -0.48 -17.12 3.24
N SER A 223 -0.35 -16.97 1.92
CA SER A 223 -0.99 -17.89 0.95
C SER A 223 -0.51 -19.33 1.11
N ALA A 224 0.79 -19.53 1.33
CA ALA A 224 1.37 -20.84 1.56
C ALA A 224 0.83 -21.45 2.86
N ALA A 225 0.81 -20.66 3.94
CA ALA A 225 0.29 -21.09 5.23
C ALA A 225 -1.18 -21.50 5.14
N CYS A 226 -2.06 -20.63 4.64
CA CYS A 226 -3.50 -20.89 4.53
C CYS A 226 -3.80 -22.12 3.67
N VAL A 227 -3.10 -22.30 2.54
CA VAL A 227 -3.26 -23.48 1.67
C VAL A 227 -2.68 -24.75 2.31
N ALA A 228 -1.56 -24.64 3.04
CA ALA A 228 -0.93 -25.77 3.73
C ALA A 228 -1.82 -26.33 4.85
N ILE A 229 -2.54 -25.47 5.59
CA ILE A 229 -3.48 -25.92 6.64
C ILE A 229 -4.91 -26.17 6.13
N GLY A 230 -5.20 -25.86 4.86
CA GLY A 230 -6.49 -26.17 4.23
C GLY A 230 -7.60 -25.14 4.48
N LEU A 231 -7.26 -23.91 4.88
CA LEU A 231 -8.22 -22.81 5.01
C LEU A 231 -8.68 -22.25 3.67
N SER A 232 -7.93 -22.49 2.60
CA SER A 232 -8.17 -21.96 1.26
C SER A 232 -7.53 -22.83 0.18
N GLU A 233 -7.94 -22.66 -1.06
CA GLU A 233 -7.39 -23.36 -2.23
C GLU A 233 -6.37 -22.48 -2.98
N PRO A 234 -5.43 -23.07 -3.75
CA PRO A 234 -4.47 -22.30 -4.56
C PRO A 234 -5.10 -21.20 -5.42
N GLN A 235 -6.28 -21.46 -5.99
CA GLN A 235 -7.01 -20.55 -6.88
C GLN A 235 -7.51 -19.26 -6.18
N ASP A 236 -7.61 -19.29 -4.85
CA ASP A 236 -8.01 -18.14 -4.02
C ASP A 236 -6.86 -17.11 -3.87
N TRP A 237 -5.65 -17.50 -4.26
CA TRP A 237 -4.43 -16.69 -4.09
C TRP A 237 -3.72 -16.31 -5.41
N PRO A 238 -4.39 -15.60 -6.34
CA PRO A 238 -3.70 -14.91 -7.43
C PRO A 238 -2.59 -14.03 -6.93
N ASP A 239 -1.54 -13.90 -7.75
CA ASP A 239 -0.42 -13.01 -7.45
C ASP A 239 -0.89 -11.62 -7.02
N LEU A 240 -0.19 -11.04 -6.04
CA LEU A 240 -0.57 -9.75 -5.50
C LEU A 240 -0.39 -8.65 -6.54
N PHE A 241 0.77 -8.65 -7.20
CA PHE A 241 1.16 -7.70 -8.23
C PHE A 241 0.92 -8.29 -9.63
N GLY A 242 0.54 -7.44 -10.58
CA GLY A 242 0.42 -7.79 -11.99
C GLY A 242 1.73 -7.78 -12.74
N SER A 243 1.66 -7.94 -14.06
CA SER A 243 2.85 -8.00 -14.90
C SER A 243 3.55 -6.64 -15.02
N TRP A 244 4.87 -6.63 -14.85
CA TRP A 244 5.72 -5.48 -15.16
C TRP A 244 5.72 -5.12 -16.65
N ARG A 245 5.31 -6.05 -17.53
CA ARG A 245 5.13 -5.79 -18.97
C ARG A 245 4.03 -4.76 -19.28
N GLU A 246 3.15 -4.50 -18.31
CA GLU A 246 2.12 -3.48 -18.44
C GLU A 246 2.58 -2.11 -17.96
N SER A 247 3.78 -1.97 -17.37
CA SER A 247 4.24 -0.74 -16.70
C SER A 247 4.87 0.31 -17.62
N TYR A 248 4.40 0.42 -18.87
CA TYR A 248 4.92 1.40 -19.84
C TYR A 248 4.14 2.73 -19.87
N THR A 249 3.13 2.87 -19.02
CA THR A 249 2.51 4.16 -18.69
C THR A 249 2.18 4.20 -17.19
N VAL A 250 2.17 5.37 -16.58
CA VAL A 250 1.86 5.55 -15.15
C VAL A 250 0.44 5.05 -14.85
N ARG A 251 -0.50 5.31 -15.77
CA ARG A 251 -1.88 4.80 -15.68
C ARG A 251 -1.92 3.27 -15.59
N ARG A 252 -1.15 2.59 -16.44
CA ARG A 252 -1.12 1.12 -16.48
C ARG A 252 -0.38 0.54 -15.29
N TYR A 253 0.70 1.18 -14.82
CA TYR A 253 1.39 0.75 -13.62
C TYR A 253 0.43 0.69 -12.41
N TRP A 254 -0.27 1.79 -12.09
CA TRP A 254 -1.21 1.82 -10.97
C TRP A 254 -2.47 0.97 -11.21
N GLY A 255 -2.94 0.90 -12.46
CA GLY A 255 -4.17 0.20 -12.81
C GLY A 255 -4.04 -1.30 -13.08
N ARG A 256 -2.83 -1.82 -13.32
CA ARG A 256 -2.60 -3.20 -13.76
C ARG A 256 -1.43 -3.90 -13.10
N THR A 257 -0.36 -3.17 -12.76
CA THR A 257 0.84 -3.78 -12.15
C THR A 257 0.79 -3.73 -10.62
N TRP A 258 0.36 -2.60 -10.05
CA TRP A 258 0.27 -2.45 -8.59
C TRP A 258 -0.83 -3.34 -7.97
N HIS A 259 -0.80 -3.56 -6.66
CA HIS A 259 -1.47 -4.67 -5.97
C HIS A 259 -3.01 -4.72 -5.99
N GLN A 260 -3.70 -3.67 -6.46
CA GLN A 260 -5.18 -3.55 -6.50
C GLN A 260 -5.95 -3.71 -5.17
N LEU A 261 -5.30 -3.94 -4.02
CA LEU A 261 -5.97 -4.02 -2.70
C LEU A 261 -6.90 -2.84 -2.38
N MET A 262 -6.60 -1.62 -2.86
CA MET A 262 -7.40 -0.43 -2.61
C MET A 262 -8.51 -0.21 -3.65
N ARG A 263 -8.54 -1.03 -4.71
CA ARG A 263 -9.31 -0.74 -5.93
C ARG A 263 -10.82 -0.72 -5.68
N ARG A 264 -11.32 -1.56 -4.75
CA ARG A 264 -12.75 -1.67 -4.45
C ARG A 264 -13.34 -0.35 -3.95
N TYR A 265 -12.84 0.15 -2.82
CA TYR A 265 -13.38 1.39 -2.24
C TYR A 265 -13.00 2.63 -3.06
N THR A 266 -11.79 2.70 -3.64
CA THR A 266 -11.39 3.84 -4.49
C THR A 266 -12.27 3.95 -5.74
N SER A 267 -12.58 2.82 -6.40
CA SER A 267 -13.48 2.83 -7.56
C SER A 267 -14.92 3.14 -7.17
N SER A 268 -15.39 2.62 -6.04
CA SER A 268 -16.76 2.91 -5.54
C SER A 268 -16.94 4.39 -5.23
N ILE A 269 -16.03 4.97 -4.45
CA ILE A 269 -16.08 6.39 -4.07
C ILE A 269 -15.92 7.26 -5.32
N GLY A 270 -15.01 6.92 -6.23
CA GLY A 270 -14.85 7.67 -7.47
C GLY A 270 -16.11 7.67 -8.35
N LYS A 271 -16.80 6.52 -8.46
CA LYS A 271 -18.08 6.42 -9.18
C LYS A 271 -19.15 7.28 -8.53
N TYR A 272 -19.25 7.23 -7.21
CA TYR A 272 -20.17 8.06 -6.43
C TYR A 272 -19.90 9.55 -6.70
N CYS A 273 -18.65 10.02 -6.58
CA CYS A 273 -18.30 11.41 -6.88
C CYS A 273 -18.68 11.84 -8.30
N ALA A 274 -18.44 10.99 -9.31
CA ALA A 274 -18.83 11.29 -10.69
C ALA A 274 -20.35 11.38 -10.87
N GLN A 275 -21.10 10.48 -10.23
CA GLN A 275 -22.56 10.48 -10.25
C GLN A 275 -23.16 11.69 -9.53
N SER A 276 -22.61 12.08 -8.38
CA SER A 276 -23.05 13.27 -7.63
C SER A 276 -22.86 14.57 -8.42
N LEU A 277 -21.90 14.61 -9.34
CA LEU A 277 -21.68 15.74 -10.27
C LEU A 277 -22.53 15.64 -11.55
N GLY A 278 -23.41 14.64 -11.67
CA GLY A 278 -24.24 14.43 -12.85
C GLY A 278 -23.47 13.96 -14.09
N PHE A 279 -22.27 13.40 -13.93
CA PHE A 279 -21.47 12.95 -15.08
C PHE A 279 -21.89 11.57 -15.55
N GLU A 280 -22.31 11.50 -16.82
CA GLU A 280 -22.69 10.25 -17.47
C GLU A 280 -21.52 9.24 -17.53
N LYS A 281 -21.85 7.98 -17.29
CA LYS A 281 -20.90 6.86 -17.35
C LYS A 281 -20.29 6.76 -18.76
N GLY A 282 -18.98 6.60 -18.82
CA GLY A 282 -18.23 6.47 -20.09
C GLY A 282 -17.72 7.80 -20.66
N THR A 283 -18.17 8.94 -20.11
CA THR A 283 -17.62 10.25 -20.51
C THR A 283 -16.21 10.48 -19.94
N LYS A 284 -15.44 11.35 -20.60
CA LYS A 284 -14.14 11.80 -20.07
C LYS A 284 -14.25 12.47 -18.71
N ARG A 285 -15.30 13.29 -18.50
CA ARG A 285 -15.58 13.94 -17.21
C ARG A 285 -15.73 12.90 -16.10
N SER A 286 -16.58 11.88 -16.31
CA SER A 286 -16.75 10.78 -15.36
C SER A 286 -15.44 10.02 -15.10
N SER A 287 -14.67 9.70 -16.16
CA SER A 287 -13.41 8.98 -16.02
C SER A 287 -12.34 9.76 -15.25
N TYR A 288 -12.20 11.07 -15.49
CA TYR A 288 -11.21 11.88 -14.79
C TYR A 288 -11.65 12.21 -13.35
N THR A 289 -12.94 12.43 -13.09
CA THR A 289 -13.43 12.54 -11.71
C THR A 289 -13.13 11.28 -10.91
N GLN A 290 -13.38 10.10 -11.48
CA GLN A 290 -13.04 8.81 -10.85
C GLN A 290 -11.53 8.67 -10.60
N LEU A 291 -10.70 9.11 -11.55
CA LEU A 291 -9.24 9.10 -11.42
C LEU A 291 -8.78 9.95 -10.23
N TYR A 292 -9.18 11.23 -10.20
CA TYR A 292 -8.77 12.15 -9.16
C TYR A 292 -9.33 11.76 -7.80
N ALA A 293 -10.62 11.42 -7.71
CA ALA A 293 -11.23 10.94 -6.47
C ALA A 293 -10.53 9.67 -5.96
N GLY A 294 -10.20 8.72 -6.83
CA GLY A 294 -9.46 7.51 -6.46
C GLY A 294 -8.08 7.81 -5.85
N PHE A 295 -7.32 8.73 -6.45
CA PHE A 295 -6.02 9.13 -5.90
C PHE A 295 -6.12 10.01 -4.65
N ILE A 296 -7.17 10.84 -4.51
CA ILE A 296 -7.45 11.57 -3.26
C ILE A 296 -7.75 10.59 -2.13
N VAL A 297 -8.63 9.60 -2.36
CA VAL A 297 -8.93 8.57 -1.37
C VAL A 297 -7.66 7.78 -1.03
N SER A 298 -6.83 7.42 -2.02
CA SER A 298 -5.54 6.80 -1.78
C SER A 298 -4.63 7.66 -0.91
N ALA A 299 -4.57 8.97 -1.18
CA ALA A 299 -3.77 9.93 -0.42
C ALA A 299 -4.24 10.01 1.05
N LEU A 300 -5.54 10.16 1.28
CA LEU A 300 -6.14 10.21 2.62
C LEU A 300 -5.87 8.93 3.43
N VAL A 301 -5.90 7.78 2.77
CA VAL A 301 -5.58 6.51 3.41
C VAL A 301 -4.12 6.45 3.86
N HIS A 302 -3.17 6.90 3.03
CA HIS A 302 -1.75 6.93 3.43
C HIS A 302 -1.43 8.02 4.46
N MET A 303 -2.21 9.11 4.51
CA MET A 303 -2.13 10.08 5.60
C MET A 303 -2.46 9.48 6.98
N GLY A 304 -3.21 8.36 7.03
CA GLY A 304 -3.34 7.57 8.25
C GLY A 304 -1.99 7.03 8.72
N GLY A 305 -1.16 6.57 7.78
CA GLY A 305 0.22 6.17 8.05
C GLY A 305 1.07 7.34 8.54
N ASP A 306 1.00 8.49 7.86
CA ASP A 306 1.69 9.71 8.29
C ASP A 306 1.35 10.07 9.75
N CYS A 307 0.05 10.03 10.07
CA CYS A 307 -0.47 10.34 11.41
C CYS A 307 0.10 9.42 12.49
N MET A 308 0.13 8.12 12.21
CA MET A 308 0.63 7.13 13.15
C MET A 308 2.16 7.14 13.26
N VAL A 309 2.89 7.57 12.24
CA VAL A 309 4.33 7.84 12.34
C VAL A 309 4.57 9.03 13.27
N GLY A 310 3.84 10.12 13.08
CA GLY A 310 3.89 11.29 13.95
C GLY A 310 2.99 12.41 13.45
N ARG A 311 2.35 13.13 14.38
CA ARG A 311 1.39 14.19 14.05
C ARG A 311 1.99 15.29 13.16
N GLN A 312 3.28 15.57 13.32
CA GLN A 312 4.01 16.53 12.49
C GLN A 312 4.15 16.12 11.02
N TYR A 313 3.97 14.85 10.69
CA TYR A 313 4.10 14.33 9.33
C TYR A 313 2.77 14.22 8.59
N VAL A 314 1.62 14.45 9.25
CA VAL A 314 0.29 14.32 8.65
C VAL A 314 0.21 15.12 7.35
N GLY A 315 -0.08 14.44 6.24
CA GLY A 315 -0.19 15.06 4.91
C GLY A 315 1.07 14.96 4.06
N SER A 316 2.19 14.45 4.59
CA SER A 316 3.45 14.32 3.85
C SER A 316 3.33 13.42 2.61
N THR A 317 2.47 12.38 2.67
CA THR A 317 2.23 11.51 1.50
C THR A 317 1.24 12.08 0.51
N PHE A 318 0.42 13.06 0.89
CA PHE A 318 -0.69 13.52 0.05
C PHE A 318 -0.23 14.04 -1.33
N PRO A 319 0.82 14.90 -1.42
CA PRO A 319 1.32 15.38 -2.70
C PRO A 319 1.76 14.27 -3.66
N PHE A 320 2.38 13.20 -3.15
CA PHE A 320 2.81 12.07 -3.98
C PHE A 320 1.65 11.42 -4.71
N PHE A 321 0.56 11.13 -3.99
CA PHE A 321 -0.58 10.39 -4.53
C PHE A 321 -1.42 11.24 -5.47
N ILE A 322 -1.72 12.50 -5.13
CA ILE A 322 -2.51 13.36 -6.01
C ILE A 322 -1.77 13.66 -7.33
N MET A 323 -0.44 13.76 -7.29
CA MET A 323 0.37 13.98 -8.48
C MET A 323 0.32 12.82 -9.47
N GLN A 324 -0.01 11.60 -9.03
CA GLN A 324 -0.20 10.48 -9.96
C GLN A 324 -1.41 10.73 -10.88
N ALA A 325 -2.51 11.31 -10.36
CA ALA A 325 -3.66 11.67 -11.18
C ALA A 325 -3.32 12.78 -12.20
N VAL A 326 -2.54 13.77 -11.77
CA VAL A 326 -2.06 14.87 -12.62
C VAL A 326 -1.19 14.33 -13.75
N VAL A 327 -0.19 13.52 -13.42
CA VAL A 327 0.72 12.95 -14.43
C VAL A 327 0.02 11.99 -15.37
N ILE A 328 -0.93 11.19 -14.89
CA ILE A 328 -1.76 10.37 -15.76
C ILE A 328 -2.57 11.22 -16.73
N THR A 329 -3.09 12.37 -16.29
CA THR A 329 -3.83 13.28 -17.17
C THR A 329 -2.92 13.89 -18.25
N VAL A 330 -1.71 14.32 -17.88
CA VAL A 330 -0.70 14.80 -18.84
C VAL A 330 -0.30 13.70 -19.81
N GLU A 331 -0.03 12.50 -19.31
CA GLU A 331 0.31 11.30 -20.09
C GLU A 331 -0.79 10.98 -21.12
N ASP A 332 -2.06 11.00 -20.71
CA ASP A 332 -3.19 10.76 -21.63
C ASP A 332 -3.32 11.84 -22.71
N VAL A 333 -3.02 13.11 -22.38
CA VAL A 333 -3.00 14.21 -23.37
C VAL A 333 -1.86 14.00 -24.37
N VAL A 334 -0.65 13.70 -23.92
CA VAL A 334 0.51 13.47 -24.79
C VAL A 334 0.26 12.27 -25.71
N ILE A 335 -0.25 11.16 -25.16
CA ILE A 335 -0.63 9.97 -25.96
C ILE A 335 -1.75 10.33 -26.95
N GLY A 336 -2.73 11.13 -26.54
CA GLY A 336 -3.81 11.60 -27.38
C GLY A 336 -3.34 12.47 -28.55
N LEU A 337 -2.40 13.39 -28.30
CA LEU A 337 -1.79 14.23 -29.32
C LEU A 337 -0.95 13.41 -30.30
N GLY A 338 -0.10 12.51 -29.80
CA GLY A 338 0.71 11.62 -30.64
C GLY A 338 -0.14 10.74 -31.58
N LYS A 339 -1.29 10.26 -31.10
CA LYS A 339 -2.26 9.54 -31.94
C LYS A 339 -2.86 10.42 -33.05
N ARG A 340 -3.12 11.70 -32.77
CA ARG A 340 -3.67 12.66 -33.75
C ARG A 340 -2.64 13.06 -34.81
N THR A 341 -1.36 13.15 -34.43
CA THR A 341 -0.26 13.49 -35.34
C THR A 341 0.40 12.26 -35.97
N CYS A 342 -0.18 11.07 -35.79
CA CYS A 342 0.33 9.78 -36.28
C CYS A 342 1.77 9.44 -35.84
N VAL A 343 2.25 10.04 -34.74
CA VAL A 343 3.56 9.73 -34.14
C VAL A 343 3.47 8.39 -33.41
N ARG A 344 4.30 7.44 -33.84
CA ARG A 344 4.47 6.15 -33.17
C ARG A 344 5.65 6.24 -32.19
N CYS A 345 5.37 6.28 -30.90
CA CYS A 345 6.41 6.20 -29.88
C CYS A 345 6.77 4.72 -29.63
N PRO A 346 8.05 4.33 -29.69
CA PRO A 346 8.49 3.00 -29.29
C PRO A 346 8.09 2.69 -27.84
N LEU A 347 7.76 1.43 -27.56
CA LEU A 347 7.34 0.99 -26.23
C LEU A 347 8.39 1.29 -25.15
N VAL A 348 9.69 1.23 -25.50
CA VAL A 348 10.81 1.56 -24.61
C VAL A 348 10.72 2.99 -24.08
N VAL A 349 10.21 3.94 -24.86
CA VAL A 349 10.01 5.33 -24.42
C VAL A 349 9.01 5.39 -23.27
N GLY A 350 7.95 4.58 -23.31
CA GLY A 350 6.98 4.47 -22.22
C GLY A 350 7.60 3.93 -20.93
N TYR A 351 8.43 2.90 -21.02
CA TYR A 351 9.16 2.38 -19.85
C TYR A 351 10.14 3.39 -19.27
N VAL A 352 10.92 4.06 -20.11
CA VAL A 352 11.84 5.13 -19.69
C VAL A 352 11.06 6.26 -19.02
N TRP A 353 9.93 6.67 -19.60
CA TRP A 353 9.04 7.67 -19.01
C TRP A 353 8.56 7.29 -17.61
N VAL A 354 8.02 6.08 -17.45
CA VAL A 354 7.54 5.60 -16.14
C VAL A 354 8.68 5.53 -15.12
N PHE A 355 9.84 5.02 -15.54
CA PHE A 355 11.02 4.95 -14.68
C PHE A 355 11.46 6.35 -14.23
N VAL A 356 11.64 7.29 -15.17
CA VAL A 356 12.04 8.68 -14.88
C VAL A 356 11.02 9.36 -13.98
N TRP A 357 9.72 9.22 -14.25
CA TRP A 357 8.67 9.78 -13.41
C TRP A 357 8.77 9.27 -11.97
N PHE A 358 8.96 7.96 -11.76
CA PHE A 358 9.11 7.43 -10.41
C PHE A 358 10.41 7.85 -9.72
N MET A 359 11.54 7.94 -10.44
CA MET A 359 12.79 8.41 -9.85
C MET A 359 12.73 9.90 -9.45
N LEU A 360 11.98 10.71 -10.19
CA LEU A 360 11.78 12.13 -9.88
C LEU A 360 10.75 12.35 -8.77
N SER A 361 9.54 11.81 -8.95
CA SER A 361 8.43 12.02 -8.00
C SER A 361 8.77 11.47 -6.61
N ARG A 362 9.45 10.32 -6.54
CA ARG A 362 9.89 9.77 -5.25
C ARG A 362 10.91 10.68 -4.58
N ALA A 363 11.92 11.14 -5.30
CA ALA A 363 12.92 12.04 -4.73
C ALA A 363 12.32 13.31 -4.11
N TRP A 364 11.21 13.82 -4.68
CA TRP A 364 10.51 14.98 -4.15
C TRP A 364 9.59 14.69 -2.97
N TYR A 365 8.99 13.49 -2.91
CA TYR A 365 7.89 13.23 -1.98
C TYR A 365 8.17 12.17 -0.90
N ILE A 366 9.32 11.52 -0.88
CA ILE A 366 9.63 10.49 0.14
C ILE A 366 10.74 10.87 1.12
N GLN A 367 11.32 12.06 1.00
CA GLN A 367 12.37 12.52 1.93
C GLN A 367 11.88 12.53 3.39
N TRP A 368 10.65 12.99 3.62
CA TRP A 368 10.03 13.01 4.95
C TRP A 368 10.06 11.64 5.65
N ALA A 369 9.95 10.54 4.89
CA ALA A 369 9.94 9.19 5.45
C ALA A 369 11.31 8.83 6.01
N VAL A 370 12.38 9.23 5.33
CA VAL A 370 13.75 9.07 5.82
C VAL A 370 13.97 9.94 7.05
N ASP A 371 13.53 11.20 7.00
CA ASP A 371 13.63 12.14 8.13
C ASP A 371 12.86 11.64 9.36
N ALA A 372 11.72 10.98 9.14
CA ALA A 372 10.91 10.32 10.17
C ALA A 372 11.48 9.00 10.68
N GLY A 373 12.62 8.55 10.14
CA GLY A 373 13.32 7.36 10.61
C GLY A 373 12.81 6.04 10.01
N LEU A 374 11.97 6.06 8.96
CA LEU A 374 11.47 4.81 8.34
C LEU A 374 12.59 3.99 7.69
N GLY A 375 13.75 4.60 7.42
CA GLY A 375 14.94 3.91 6.89
C GLY A 375 15.92 3.40 7.94
N LYS A 376 15.67 3.67 9.23
CA LYS A 376 16.56 3.27 10.34
C LYS A 376 16.26 1.87 10.88
N GLU A 377 15.02 1.41 10.68
CA GLU A 377 14.55 0.14 11.18
C GLU A 377 14.66 -0.94 10.11
N GLN A 378 15.07 -2.15 10.54
CA GLN A 378 15.11 -3.32 9.68
C GLN A 378 13.78 -4.06 9.75
N PRO A 379 13.13 -4.34 8.60
CA PRO A 379 11.96 -5.21 8.61
C PRO A 379 12.26 -6.63 9.14
N PHE A 380 13.53 -7.05 9.09
CA PHE A 380 13.99 -8.33 9.63
C PHE A 380 15.11 -8.12 10.65
N LYS A 381 14.97 -8.73 11.83
CA LYS A 381 16.03 -8.73 12.86
C LYS A 381 17.21 -9.64 12.51
N PHE A 382 17.04 -10.52 11.51
CA PHE A 382 18.07 -11.42 11.01
C PHE A 382 18.37 -11.11 9.54
N SER A 383 19.65 -11.01 9.20
CA SER A 383 20.15 -10.72 7.85
C SER A 383 21.20 -11.76 7.45
N VAL A 384 20.98 -12.44 6.31
CA VAL A 384 21.96 -13.37 5.74
C VAL A 384 23.10 -12.60 5.11
N MET A 385 22.79 -11.49 4.44
CA MET A 385 23.77 -10.64 3.77
C MET A 385 24.76 -10.04 4.76
N GLN A 386 24.30 -9.53 5.92
CA GLN A 386 25.21 -9.02 6.95
C GLN A 386 26.14 -10.11 7.50
N VAL A 387 25.64 -11.33 7.68
CA VAL A 387 26.48 -12.47 8.11
C VAL A 387 27.56 -12.77 7.06
N LEU A 388 27.20 -12.78 5.77
CA LEU A 388 28.15 -13.01 4.68
C LEU A 388 29.20 -11.90 4.57
N LEU A 389 28.79 -10.63 4.73
CA LEU A 389 29.71 -9.49 4.73
C LEU A 389 30.71 -9.60 5.89
N ASN A 390 30.23 -9.86 7.11
CA ASN A 390 31.08 -10.04 8.28
C ASN A 390 32.06 -11.20 8.10
N TYR A 391 31.62 -12.32 7.52
CA TYR A 391 32.51 -13.44 7.21
C TYR A 391 33.59 -13.04 6.20
N SER A 392 33.23 -12.30 5.15
CA SER A 392 34.17 -11.85 4.12
C SER A 392 35.21 -10.85 4.67
N ASP A 393 34.80 -9.92 5.53
CA ASP A 393 35.70 -8.94 6.14
C ASP A 393 36.65 -9.62 7.13
N ASN A 394 36.15 -10.57 7.92
CA ASN A 394 36.98 -11.39 8.80
C ASN A 394 38.00 -12.22 8.00
N ALA A 395 37.60 -12.83 6.88
CA ALA A 395 38.51 -13.57 6.02
C ALA A 395 39.61 -12.68 5.41
N ARG A 396 39.26 -11.45 4.97
CA ARG A 396 40.26 -10.47 4.49
C ARG A 396 41.21 -10.03 5.60
N ALA A 397 40.70 -9.77 6.81
CA ALA A 397 41.51 -9.38 7.95
C ALA A 397 42.52 -10.47 8.36
N VAL A 398 42.11 -11.74 8.27
CA VAL A 398 43.01 -12.89 8.50
C VAL A 398 44.07 -13.01 7.40
N MET A 399 43.70 -12.83 6.12
CA MET A 399 44.69 -12.85 5.03
C MET A 399 45.70 -11.69 5.14
N HIS A 400 45.28 -10.48 5.52
CA HIS A 400 46.19 -9.36 5.73
C HIS A 400 47.18 -9.58 6.90
N LYS A 401 46.78 -10.33 7.94
CA LYS A 401 47.65 -10.70 9.06
C LYS A 401 48.67 -11.80 8.72
N HIS A 402 48.51 -12.51 7.61
CA HIS A 402 49.45 -13.55 7.16
C HIS A 402 50.38 -13.09 6.03
N VAL A 403 50.21 -11.86 5.54
CA VAL A 403 51.05 -11.23 4.50
C VAL A 403 52.00 -10.18 5.08
N LEU A 404 51.87 -9.87 6.38
CA LEU A 404 52.83 -9.12 7.19
C LEU A 404 53.59 -10.10 8.08
#